data_AF-A0A3N7H2J9-F1
#
_entry.id   AF-A0A3N7H2J9-F1
#
_cell.length_a   1.000
_cell.length_b   1.000
_cell.length_c   1.000
_cell.angle_alpha   90.00
_cell.angle_beta   90.00
_cell.angle_gamma   90.00
#
_symmetry.space_group_name_H-M   'P 1'
#
loop_
_entity.id
_entity.type
_entity.pdbx_description
1 polymer ?
#
loop_
_entity_poly.entity_id
_entity_poly.type
_entity_poly.pdbx_seq_one_letter_code
_entity_poly.pdbx_strand_id
1 'polypeptide(L)'
;MMNKNIWNLYKDSERGQKAIAAFIFDVDDLLLEKVNTIFDLVEPRGLDTENKDYFLENFFVIFENILADSLLSEEKETLEDFYNRLIDTLELSEVCEDDAGEFYKPENSKPFVKRGDYKAIASLVPELSLFLYIYYPGQFYPIIFPERFDYLISSFDVLGINLPPIPVSTNKRGRLIFYLELCRQLAEFAGNYALSPAETCACLYDFAGMLESADTPHRDLPEPTNIWLTGGSKEDYDTFLKTPRKDATSVWTCNENTRRGDIIVMYVRSPHSCIQSVWRAATDGVFTPFNYYNGRTTVVDGTVVPKITLQELRQHEFFRDLPIVRKNFQGVNGVKLSAEAYSELQKILSLKGFDISILPQLYQPELAADVIVKNENDVEEKLLIPLLHKLGYSSGDWTRQLSQKAGRKEKAIPDFVFFPTGERHFQNAPLVIEAKYNMDSNAERTNAFNQALSYARMLKSPIFAICDRERIIVYCEKNNQFDRFNPAFEKHWPSLNSAETFNELRQLIGHDQING
;
A
#
# COMPACT_ATOMS: atom_id res chain seq x y z
N MET A 1 7.09 -6.50 16.78
CA MET A 1 8.53 -6.70 17.06
C MET A 1 8.84 -8.16 16.81
N MET A 2 9.93 -8.45 16.10
CA MET A 2 10.30 -9.82 15.75
C MET A 2 10.65 -10.67 16.98
N ASN A 3 10.07 -11.86 17.07
CA ASN A 3 10.42 -12.83 18.12
C ASN A 3 11.70 -13.59 17.74
N LYS A 4 12.79 -13.36 18.49
CA LYS A 4 14.10 -13.98 18.24
C LYS A 4 14.07 -15.52 18.25
N ASN A 5 13.21 -16.14 19.06
CA ASN A 5 13.13 -17.60 19.11
C ASN A 5 12.49 -18.17 17.85
N ILE A 6 11.40 -17.56 17.37
CA ILE A 6 10.73 -17.96 16.13
C ILE A 6 11.68 -17.73 14.94
N TRP A 7 12.39 -16.60 14.93
CA TRP A 7 13.41 -16.32 13.92
C TRP A 7 14.52 -17.38 13.89
N ASN A 8 15.08 -17.76 15.05
CA ASN A 8 16.14 -18.76 15.09
C ASN A 8 15.66 -20.13 14.58
N LEU A 9 14.46 -20.56 14.96
CA LEU A 9 13.85 -21.79 14.44
C LEU A 9 13.65 -21.74 12.92
N TYR A 10 13.19 -20.60 12.40
CA TYR A 10 13.05 -20.38 10.97
C TYR A 10 14.41 -20.43 10.27
N LYS A 11 15.42 -19.74 10.80
CA LYS A 11 16.78 -19.70 10.25
C LYS A 11 17.39 -21.08 10.12
N ASP A 12 17.18 -21.93 11.13
CA ASP A 12 17.71 -23.31 11.15
C ASP A 12 16.88 -24.28 10.28
N SER A 13 15.73 -23.84 9.76
CA SER A 13 14.88 -24.64 8.86
C SER A 13 15.40 -24.62 7.41
N GLU A 14 15.05 -25.65 6.63
CA GLU A 14 15.38 -25.71 5.20
C GLU A 14 14.84 -24.50 4.42
N ARG A 15 13.63 -24.04 4.76
CA ARG A 15 13.01 -22.85 4.15
C ARG A 15 13.83 -21.61 4.43
N GLY A 16 14.20 -21.38 5.69
CA GLY A 16 14.99 -20.21 6.08
C GLY A 16 16.39 -20.22 5.48
N GLN A 17 17.06 -21.37 5.45
CA GLN A 17 18.37 -21.49 4.81
C GLN A 17 18.32 -21.18 3.30
N LYS A 18 17.30 -21.68 2.59
CA LYS A 18 17.09 -21.35 1.16
C LYS A 18 16.84 -19.86 0.95
N ALA A 19 15.97 -19.25 1.76
CA ALA A 19 15.67 -17.83 1.65
C ALA A 19 16.90 -16.95 1.94
N ILE A 20 17.72 -17.32 2.93
CA ILE A 20 18.97 -16.61 3.25
C ILE A 20 19.98 -16.77 2.11
N ALA A 21 20.18 -17.99 1.60
CA ALA A 21 21.14 -18.27 0.53
C ALA A 21 20.82 -17.52 -0.78
N ALA A 22 19.56 -17.23 -1.05
CA ALA A 22 19.15 -16.44 -2.22
C ALA A 22 19.81 -15.05 -2.27
N PHE A 23 20.13 -14.47 -1.11
CA PHE A 23 20.72 -13.12 -1.00
C PHE A 23 22.22 -13.11 -0.67
N ILE A 24 22.90 -14.25 -0.69
CA ILE A 24 24.38 -14.31 -0.58
C ILE A 24 24.96 -14.27 -1.98
N PHE A 25 25.80 -13.30 -2.31
CA PHE A 25 26.46 -13.21 -3.63
C PHE A 25 27.96 -13.46 -3.47
N ASP A 26 28.46 -14.50 -4.12
CA ASP A 26 29.88 -14.84 -4.20
C ASP A 26 30.47 -14.46 -5.57
N VAL A 27 31.80 -14.31 -5.67
CA VAL A 27 32.48 -13.85 -6.89
C VAL A 27 32.27 -14.80 -8.08
N ASP A 28 32.10 -16.10 -7.81
CA ASP A 28 31.90 -17.13 -8.83
C ASP A 28 30.41 -17.35 -9.19
N ASP A 29 29.50 -16.62 -8.56
CA ASP A 29 28.07 -16.79 -8.81
C ASP A 29 27.68 -16.29 -10.21
N LEU A 30 26.86 -17.08 -10.90
CA LEU A 30 26.18 -16.62 -12.10
C LEU A 30 25.07 -15.65 -11.72
N LEU A 31 25.30 -14.35 -11.94
CA LEU A 31 24.41 -13.28 -11.51
C LEU A 31 22.97 -13.48 -11.98
N LEU A 32 22.78 -13.92 -13.23
CA LEU A 32 21.46 -14.23 -13.79
C LEU A 32 20.71 -15.30 -12.96
N GLU A 33 21.40 -16.36 -12.54
CA GLU A 33 20.80 -17.44 -11.73
C GLU A 33 20.44 -16.96 -10.32
N LYS A 34 21.27 -16.11 -9.72
CA LYS A 34 21.00 -15.49 -8.41
C LYS A 34 19.77 -14.58 -8.47
N VAL A 35 19.70 -13.70 -9.46
CA VAL A 35 18.54 -12.80 -9.61
C VAL A 35 17.27 -13.61 -9.87
N ASN A 36 17.34 -14.65 -10.71
CA ASN A 36 16.22 -15.59 -10.92
C ASN A 36 15.76 -16.26 -9.61
N THR A 37 16.68 -16.70 -8.77
CA THR A 37 16.36 -17.32 -7.47
C THR A 37 15.64 -16.35 -6.55
N ILE A 38 16.06 -15.08 -6.52
CA ILE A 38 15.37 -14.02 -5.76
C ILE A 38 13.96 -13.79 -6.31
N PHE A 39 13.80 -13.76 -7.63
CA PHE A 39 12.47 -13.66 -8.26
C PHE A 39 11.55 -14.78 -7.82
N ASP A 40 12.00 -16.02 -7.94
CA ASP A 40 11.18 -17.20 -7.61
C ASP A 40 10.82 -17.24 -6.12
N LEU A 41 11.68 -16.70 -5.24
CA LEU A 41 11.38 -16.55 -3.82
C LEU A 41 10.25 -15.55 -3.55
N VAL A 42 10.18 -14.47 -4.35
CA VAL A 42 9.31 -13.31 -4.08
C VAL A 42 8.03 -13.34 -4.93
N GLU A 43 8.04 -14.05 -6.05
CA GLU A 43 6.91 -14.30 -6.97
C GLU A 43 5.60 -14.69 -6.24
N PRO A 44 5.59 -15.64 -5.29
CA PRO A 44 4.36 -16.02 -4.59
C PRO A 44 3.71 -14.86 -3.82
N ARG A 45 4.48 -13.82 -3.49
CA ARG A 45 4.03 -12.59 -2.84
C ARG A 45 3.77 -11.49 -3.86
N GLY A 46 3.26 -11.83 -5.04
CA GLY A 46 2.63 -10.87 -5.94
C GLY A 46 3.60 -9.99 -6.74
N LEU A 47 4.83 -10.45 -6.95
CA LEU A 47 5.56 -10.04 -8.15
C LEU A 47 4.84 -10.67 -9.36
N ASP A 48 4.40 -9.82 -10.29
CA ASP A 48 3.76 -10.29 -11.51
C ASP A 48 4.77 -11.08 -12.36
N THR A 49 4.44 -12.32 -12.69
CA THR A 49 5.27 -13.23 -13.49
C THR A 49 5.53 -12.69 -14.90
N GLU A 50 4.61 -11.86 -15.43
CA GLU A 50 4.77 -11.20 -16.73
C GLU A 50 5.90 -10.13 -16.70
N ASN A 51 6.46 -9.83 -15.52
CA ASN A 51 7.42 -8.75 -15.30
C ASN A 51 8.86 -9.25 -15.03
N LYS A 52 9.10 -10.57 -15.00
CA LYS A 52 10.43 -11.14 -14.69
C LYS A 52 11.46 -10.79 -15.76
N ASP A 53 11.14 -11.01 -17.03
CA ASP A 53 12.04 -10.69 -18.14
C ASP A 53 12.32 -9.18 -18.21
N TYR A 54 11.28 -8.35 -18.04
CA TYR A 54 11.42 -6.89 -18.02
C TYR A 54 12.30 -6.41 -16.87
N PHE A 55 12.17 -6.99 -15.67
CA PHE A 55 13.06 -6.67 -14.57
C PHE A 55 14.51 -7.08 -14.88
N LEU A 56 14.73 -8.29 -15.40
CA LEU A 56 16.07 -8.77 -15.72
C LEU A 56 16.74 -7.87 -16.76
N GLU A 57 16.01 -7.51 -17.82
CA GLU A 57 16.48 -6.56 -18.84
C GLU A 57 16.87 -5.21 -18.21
N ASN A 58 15.99 -4.61 -17.40
CA ASN A 58 16.31 -3.34 -16.73
C ASN A 58 17.49 -3.46 -15.77
N PHE A 59 17.60 -4.58 -15.05
CA PHE A 59 18.68 -4.82 -14.10
C PHE A 59 20.04 -4.84 -14.80
N PHE A 60 20.18 -5.58 -15.90
CA PHE A 60 21.44 -5.61 -16.67
C PHE A 60 21.72 -4.26 -17.35
N VAL A 61 20.69 -3.59 -17.87
CA VAL A 61 20.83 -2.23 -18.41
C VAL A 61 21.40 -1.26 -17.37
N ILE A 62 20.89 -1.29 -16.13
CA ILE A 62 21.39 -0.45 -15.04
C ILE A 62 22.82 -0.84 -14.67
N PHE A 63 23.08 -2.14 -14.55
CA PHE A 63 24.39 -2.69 -14.21
C PHE A 63 25.46 -2.18 -15.19
N GLU A 64 25.24 -2.39 -16.48
CA GLU A 64 26.14 -1.98 -17.57
C GLU A 64 26.35 -0.47 -17.61
N ASN A 65 25.28 0.33 -17.45
CA ASN A 65 25.38 1.79 -17.48
C ASN A 65 26.16 2.34 -16.27
N ILE A 66 25.98 1.78 -15.07
CA ILE A 66 26.73 2.22 -13.88
C ILE A 66 28.22 1.93 -14.05
N LEU A 67 28.58 0.78 -14.62
CA LEU A 67 29.97 0.43 -14.87
C LEU A 67 30.59 1.28 -15.99
N ALA A 68 29.89 1.44 -17.12
CA ALA A 68 30.35 2.26 -18.24
C ALA A 68 30.61 3.73 -17.83
N ASP A 69 29.79 4.27 -16.94
CA ASP A 69 29.94 5.65 -16.44
C ASP A 69 30.83 5.75 -15.18
N SER A 70 31.37 4.63 -14.69
CA SER A 70 32.18 4.56 -13.46
C SER A 70 31.48 5.17 -12.24
N LEU A 71 30.17 4.91 -12.09
CA LEU A 71 29.33 5.49 -11.03
C LEU A 71 29.33 4.69 -9.72
N LEU A 72 30.39 3.93 -9.45
CA LEU A 72 30.59 3.27 -8.15
C LEU A 72 31.06 4.29 -7.10
N SER A 73 31.02 3.89 -5.82
CA SER A 73 31.42 4.72 -4.70
C SER A 73 32.92 5.01 -4.74
N GLU A 74 33.28 6.26 -4.44
CA GLU A 74 34.68 6.70 -4.38
C GLU A 74 35.28 6.51 -2.99
N GLU A 75 36.61 6.45 -2.90
CA GLU A 75 37.31 6.32 -1.63
C GLU A 75 37.00 7.53 -0.72
N LYS A 76 36.50 7.26 0.51
CA LYS A 76 36.10 8.26 1.54
C LYS A 76 34.80 9.01 1.26
N GLU A 77 34.05 8.64 0.24
CA GLU A 77 32.70 9.16 0.03
C GLU A 77 31.75 8.64 1.11
N THR A 78 30.86 9.49 1.61
CA THR A 78 29.81 9.02 2.52
C THR A 78 28.71 8.30 1.73
N LEU A 79 27.97 7.40 2.38
CA LEU A 79 26.83 6.70 1.77
C LEU A 79 25.81 7.69 1.15
N GLU A 80 25.57 8.82 1.82
CA GLU A 80 24.62 9.83 1.37
C GLU A 80 25.15 10.63 0.18
N ASP A 81 26.44 11.01 0.19
CA ASP A 81 27.07 11.70 -0.94
C ASP A 81 27.08 10.80 -2.18
N PHE A 82 27.47 9.52 -2.00
CA PHE A 82 27.47 8.51 -3.05
C PHE A 82 26.09 8.35 -3.69
N TYR A 83 25.07 8.10 -2.87
CA TYR A 83 23.73 7.85 -3.40
C TYR A 83 23.14 9.09 -4.08
N ASN A 84 23.35 10.30 -3.52
CA ASN A 84 22.92 11.55 -4.15
C ASN A 84 23.61 11.76 -5.51
N ARG A 85 24.93 11.57 -5.58
CA ARG A 85 25.69 11.66 -6.82
C ARG A 85 25.17 10.66 -7.85
N LEU A 86 24.97 9.41 -7.46
CA LEU A 86 24.42 8.36 -8.34
C LEU A 86 23.08 8.78 -8.94
N ILE A 87 22.08 9.13 -8.13
CA ILE A 87 20.74 9.46 -8.66
C ILE A 87 20.69 10.76 -9.45
N ASP A 88 21.58 11.71 -9.17
CA ASP A 88 21.63 13.00 -9.87
C ASP A 88 22.42 12.91 -11.20
N THR A 89 23.24 11.86 -11.36
CA THR A 89 24.09 11.67 -12.55
C THR A 89 23.61 10.55 -13.48
N LEU A 90 22.91 9.55 -12.94
CA LEU A 90 22.47 8.35 -13.67
C LEU A 90 21.70 8.73 -14.94
N GLU A 91 22.15 8.17 -16.04
CA GLU A 91 21.57 8.30 -17.36
C GLU A 91 21.68 6.95 -18.05
N LEU A 92 20.56 6.42 -18.55
CA LEU A 92 20.53 5.12 -19.21
C LEU A 92 20.47 5.29 -20.73
N SER A 93 21.43 4.67 -21.38
CA SER A 93 21.60 4.64 -22.83
C SER A 93 22.06 3.26 -23.28
N GLU A 94 22.16 3.07 -24.59
CA GLU A 94 22.80 1.87 -25.14
C GLU A 94 24.26 1.81 -24.66
N VAL A 95 24.69 0.63 -24.21
CA VAL A 95 26.03 0.29 -23.76
C VAL A 95 26.52 -0.87 -24.62
N CYS A 96 27.82 -0.88 -24.93
CA CYS A 96 28.50 -1.98 -25.60
C CYS A 96 29.60 -2.51 -24.70
N GLU A 97 29.96 -3.77 -24.89
CA GLU A 97 31.11 -4.41 -24.27
C GLU A 97 32.21 -4.56 -25.33
N ASP A 98 33.44 -4.20 -24.99
CA ASP A 98 34.59 -4.38 -25.88
C ASP A 98 35.20 -5.78 -25.77
N ASP A 99 36.23 -6.07 -26.59
CA ASP A 99 36.92 -7.38 -26.58
C ASP A 99 37.64 -7.69 -25.24
N ALA A 100 37.82 -6.69 -24.36
CA ALA A 100 38.41 -6.83 -23.04
C ALA A 100 37.35 -7.03 -21.93
N GLY A 101 36.06 -6.96 -22.27
CA GLY A 101 34.96 -7.06 -21.32
C GLY A 101 34.61 -5.73 -20.64
N GLU A 102 35.12 -4.60 -21.14
CA GLU A 102 34.85 -3.29 -20.56
C GLU A 102 33.61 -2.66 -21.21
N PHE A 103 32.72 -2.13 -20.37
CA PHE A 103 31.50 -1.48 -20.83
C PHE A 103 31.74 -0.02 -21.22
N TYR A 104 31.19 0.40 -22.36
CA TYR A 104 31.29 1.79 -22.83
C TYR A 104 30.02 2.25 -23.55
N LYS A 105 29.78 3.56 -23.54
CA LYS A 105 28.67 4.20 -24.28
C LYS A 105 29.15 4.65 -25.66
N PRO A 106 28.51 4.21 -26.77
CA PRO A 106 28.84 4.71 -28.11
C PRO A 106 28.66 6.23 -28.22
N GLU A 107 29.52 6.92 -28.99
CA GLU A 107 29.53 8.41 -29.11
C GLU A 107 28.17 9.03 -29.50
N ASN A 108 27.32 8.30 -30.23
CA ASN A 108 26.01 8.75 -30.69
C ASN A 108 24.83 8.14 -29.92
N SER A 109 25.10 7.46 -28.80
CA SER A 109 24.09 6.82 -27.98
C SER A 109 23.12 7.88 -27.44
N LYS A 110 21.82 7.66 -27.64
CA LYS A 110 20.78 8.56 -27.12
C LYS A 110 20.23 7.99 -25.82
N PRO A 111 20.15 8.80 -24.75
CA PRO A 111 19.58 8.31 -23.50
C PRO A 111 18.08 8.09 -23.64
N PHE A 112 17.62 6.91 -23.20
CA PHE A 112 16.20 6.60 -23.04
C PHE A 112 15.70 6.92 -21.62
N VAL A 113 16.60 6.95 -20.62
CA VAL A 113 16.37 7.63 -19.33
C VAL A 113 17.39 8.73 -19.18
N LYS A 114 16.94 9.99 -19.14
CA LYS A 114 17.82 11.16 -19.08
C LYS A 114 18.23 11.48 -17.66
N ARG A 115 19.42 12.06 -17.51
CA ARG A 115 19.83 12.68 -16.24
C ARG A 115 18.76 13.64 -15.71
N GLY A 116 18.44 13.51 -14.42
CA GLY A 116 17.43 14.33 -13.75
C GLY A 116 15.97 13.94 -14.01
N ASP A 117 15.69 12.90 -14.81
CA ASP A 117 14.36 12.29 -14.87
C ASP A 117 14.11 11.39 -13.65
N TYR A 118 13.99 12.02 -12.49
CA TYR A 118 13.77 11.33 -11.22
C TYR A 118 12.52 10.45 -11.20
N LYS A 119 11.54 10.69 -12.09
CA LYS A 119 10.36 9.82 -12.17
C LYS A 119 10.73 8.48 -12.80
N ALA A 120 11.45 8.51 -13.92
CA ALA A 120 11.92 7.30 -14.58
C ALA A 120 12.94 6.55 -13.72
N ILE A 121 13.85 7.26 -13.06
CA ILE A 121 14.81 6.64 -12.13
C ILE A 121 14.08 6.01 -10.92
N ALA A 122 13.05 6.66 -10.38
CA ALA A 122 12.27 6.08 -9.28
C ALA A 122 11.57 4.78 -9.68
N SER A 123 11.08 4.64 -10.92
CA SER A 123 10.50 3.39 -11.41
C SER A 123 11.52 2.26 -11.62
N LEU A 124 12.81 2.56 -11.55
CA LEU A 124 13.92 1.60 -11.69
C LEU A 124 14.58 1.28 -10.33
N VAL A 125 14.03 1.79 -9.22
CA VAL A 125 14.53 1.48 -7.88
C VAL A 125 14.51 -0.02 -7.57
N PRO A 126 13.53 -0.84 -7.99
CA PRO A 126 13.59 -2.29 -7.74
C PRO A 126 14.89 -2.93 -8.23
N GLU A 127 15.28 -2.65 -9.47
CA GLU A 127 16.49 -3.15 -10.10
C GLU A 127 17.74 -2.48 -9.53
N LEU A 128 17.72 -1.15 -9.41
CA LEU A 128 18.84 -0.37 -8.85
C LEU A 128 19.15 -0.77 -7.40
N SER A 129 18.13 -1.07 -6.59
CA SER A 129 18.30 -1.47 -5.20
C SER A 129 18.97 -2.83 -5.06
N LEU A 130 18.67 -3.75 -5.98
CA LEU A 130 19.35 -5.05 -6.04
C LEU A 130 20.81 -4.89 -6.47
N PHE A 131 21.07 -4.06 -7.48
CA PHE A 131 22.44 -3.72 -7.87
C PHE A 131 23.25 -3.16 -6.69
N LEU A 132 22.68 -2.18 -5.97
CA LEU A 132 23.33 -1.55 -4.83
C LEU A 132 23.56 -2.52 -3.67
N TYR A 133 22.64 -3.46 -3.44
CA TYR A 133 22.80 -4.51 -2.44
C TYR A 133 23.99 -5.43 -2.74
N ILE A 134 24.18 -5.80 -4.02
CA ILE A 134 25.26 -6.68 -4.44
C ILE A 134 26.63 -6.04 -4.16
N TYR A 135 26.80 -4.76 -4.48
CA TYR A 135 28.08 -4.06 -4.30
C TYR A 135 28.32 -3.57 -2.87
N TYR A 136 27.26 -3.24 -2.12
CA TYR A 136 27.36 -2.62 -0.80
C TYR A 136 26.38 -3.25 0.21
N PRO A 137 26.49 -4.57 0.47
CA PRO A 137 25.56 -5.28 1.33
C PRO A 137 25.60 -4.72 2.75
N GLY A 138 24.42 -4.54 3.34
CA GLY A 138 24.26 -3.97 4.69
C GLY A 138 24.14 -2.44 4.72
N GLN A 139 24.52 -1.74 3.65
CA GLN A 139 24.26 -0.31 3.46
C GLN A 139 23.01 -0.06 2.64
N PHE A 140 22.78 -0.90 1.63
CA PHE A 140 21.57 -0.91 0.80
C PHE A 140 20.85 -2.25 0.94
N TYR A 141 19.55 -2.25 0.67
CA TYR A 141 18.71 -3.44 0.71
C TYR A 141 17.76 -3.43 -0.49
N PRO A 142 17.51 -4.58 -1.15
CA PRO A 142 16.60 -4.63 -2.29
C PRO A 142 15.18 -4.21 -1.87
N ILE A 143 14.48 -3.46 -2.73
CA ILE A 143 13.05 -3.12 -2.61
C ILE A 143 12.33 -3.57 -3.89
N ILE A 144 12.05 -4.87 -3.98
CA ILE A 144 11.58 -5.55 -5.19
C ILE A 144 10.06 -5.79 -5.21
N PHE A 145 9.28 -4.97 -4.50
CA PHE A 145 7.80 -4.97 -4.55
C PHE A 145 7.23 -3.71 -5.22
N PRO A 146 7.57 -3.38 -6.49
CA PRO A 146 7.10 -2.13 -7.12
C PRO A 146 5.59 -2.08 -7.37
N GLU A 147 4.92 -3.23 -7.45
CA GLU A 147 3.47 -3.30 -7.66
C GLU A 147 2.72 -3.58 -6.35
N ARG A 148 3.44 -4.12 -5.35
CA ARG A 148 2.94 -4.59 -4.06
C ARG A 148 3.59 -3.88 -2.88
N PHE A 149 3.67 -2.56 -2.94
CA PHE A 149 4.24 -1.77 -1.86
C PHE A 149 3.49 -1.97 -0.53
N ASP A 150 2.21 -2.39 -0.61
CA ASP A 150 1.43 -2.87 0.53
C ASP A 150 2.11 -4.03 1.28
N TYR A 151 2.73 -4.98 0.57
CA TYR A 151 3.46 -6.08 1.20
C TYR A 151 4.77 -5.64 1.85
N LEU A 152 5.45 -4.64 1.30
CA LEU A 152 6.61 -4.05 1.98
C LEU A 152 6.16 -3.41 3.31
N ILE A 153 5.10 -2.60 3.27
CA ILE A 153 4.55 -1.94 4.45
C ILE A 153 4.10 -2.99 5.48
N SER A 154 3.37 -4.01 5.05
CA SER A 154 2.93 -5.11 5.92
C SER A 154 4.12 -5.82 6.57
N SER A 155 5.16 -6.11 5.79
CA SER A 155 6.37 -6.75 6.32
C SER A 155 7.08 -5.87 7.35
N PHE A 156 7.10 -4.54 7.15
CA PHE A 156 7.63 -3.60 8.14
C PHE A 156 6.79 -3.62 9.43
N ASP A 157 5.47 -3.62 9.32
CA ASP A 157 4.57 -3.70 10.49
C ASP A 157 4.81 -4.97 11.30
N VAL A 158 4.84 -6.12 10.62
CA VAL A 158 5.07 -7.45 11.20
C VAL A 158 6.40 -7.50 11.96
N LEU A 159 7.47 -7.05 11.31
CA LEU A 159 8.82 -7.05 11.90
C LEU A 159 8.97 -5.97 12.99
N GLY A 160 8.09 -4.96 13.00
CA GLY A 160 8.16 -3.81 13.89
C GLY A 160 9.22 -2.80 13.46
N ILE A 161 9.42 -2.67 12.15
CA ILE A 161 10.31 -1.68 11.52
C ILE A 161 9.48 -0.41 11.31
N ASN A 162 10.05 0.74 11.64
CA ASN A 162 9.37 2.01 11.41
C ASN A 162 9.37 2.33 9.91
N LEU A 163 8.20 2.61 9.36
CA LEU A 163 8.09 3.11 7.99
C LEU A 163 8.39 4.61 7.98
N PRO A 164 9.37 5.11 7.20
CA PRO A 164 9.62 6.53 7.08
C PRO A 164 8.44 7.28 6.44
N PRO A 165 8.37 8.62 6.59
CA PRO A 165 7.37 9.42 5.91
C PRO A 165 7.43 9.24 4.39
N ILE A 166 6.32 8.79 3.81
CA ILE A 166 6.21 8.59 2.37
C ILE A 166 6.15 9.98 1.69
N PRO A 167 7.02 10.28 0.70
CA PRO A 167 7.01 11.55 0.02
C PRO A 167 5.78 11.71 -0.87
N VAL A 168 5.28 12.95 -1.00
CA VAL A 168 4.16 13.28 -1.88
C VAL A 168 4.49 12.96 -3.35
N SER A 169 3.46 12.63 -4.13
CA SER A 169 3.60 12.24 -5.53
C SER A 169 4.29 13.29 -6.42
N THR A 170 4.24 14.58 -6.08
CA THR A 170 4.93 15.64 -6.83
C THR A 170 6.44 15.70 -6.55
N ASN A 171 6.91 15.20 -5.40
CA ASN A 171 8.31 15.24 -5.00
C ASN A 171 9.10 14.05 -5.57
N LYS A 172 9.39 14.08 -6.88
CA LYS A 172 10.03 12.98 -7.61
C LYS A 172 11.40 12.59 -7.04
N ARG A 173 12.30 13.56 -6.80
CA ARG A 173 13.63 13.29 -6.21
C ARG A 173 13.50 12.79 -4.77
N GLY A 174 12.54 13.31 -4.00
CA GLY A 174 12.26 12.84 -2.64
C GLY A 174 11.89 11.36 -2.56
N ARG A 175 11.34 10.76 -3.61
CA ARG A 175 11.09 9.31 -3.68
C ARG A 175 12.38 8.49 -3.68
N LEU A 176 13.42 8.98 -4.36
CA LEU A 176 14.73 8.34 -4.36
C LEU A 176 15.40 8.50 -2.99
N ILE A 177 15.30 9.67 -2.37
CA ILE A 177 15.78 9.87 -0.99
C ILE A 177 15.04 8.98 0.01
N PHE A 178 13.75 8.75 -0.21
CA PHE A 178 12.96 7.82 0.60
C PHE A 178 13.49 6.38 0.55
N TYR A 179 14.05 5.92 -0.57
CA TYR A 179 14.73 4.61 -0.63
C TYR A 179 15.96 4.55 0.30
N LEU A 180 16.78 5.61 0.34
CA LEU A 180 17.92 5.67 1.26
C LEU A 180 17.45 5.60 2.73
N GLU A 181 16.33 6.25 3.04
CA GLU A 181 15.75 6.19 4.39
C GLU A 181 15.19 4.79 4.73
N LEU A 182 14.57 4.09 3.78
CA LEU A 182 14.18 2.67 3.98
C LEU A 182 15.41 1.80 4.30
N CYS A 183 16.52 2.01 3.60
CA CYS A 183 17.77 1.27 3.86
C CYS A 183 18.30 1.53 5.28
N ARG A 184 18.19 2.77 5.78
CA ARG A 184 18.58 3.11 7.16
C ARG A 184 17.72 2.39 8.20
N GLN A 185 16.40 2.34 8.01
CA GLN A 185 15.49 1.62 8.90
C GLN A 185 15.79 0.11 8.91
N LEU A 186 16.11 -0.46 7.75
CA LEU A 186 16.51 -1.88 7.63
C LEU A 186 17.88 -2.15 8.29
N ALA A 187 18.84 -1.24 8.13
CA ALA A 187 20.14 -1.35 8.80
C ALA A 187 20.03 -1.26 10.32
N GLU A 188 19.19 -0.36 10.84
CA GLU A 188 18.92 -0.25 12.27
C GLU A 188 18.26 -1.54 12.80
N PHE A 189 17.26 -2.06 12.08
CA PHE A 189 16.64 -3.35 12.38
C PHE A 189 17.68 -4.48 12.40
N ALA A 190 18.51 -4.59 11.37
CA ALA A 190 19.58 -5.57 11.30
C ALA A 190 20.52 -5.49 12.51
N GLY A 191 20.94 -4.28 12.90
CA GLY A 191 21.78 -4.04 14.07
C GLY A 191 21.12 -4.46 15.39
N ASN A 192 19.84 -4.15 15.57
CA ASN A 192 19.08 -4.49 16.79
C ASN A 192 18.93 -6.01 17.00
N TYR A 193 18.90 -6.78 15.91
CA TYR A 193 18.75 -8.23 15.94
C TYR A 193 20.04 -8.99 15.61
N ALA A 194 21.15 -8.29 15.35
CA ALA A 194 22.43 -8.84 14.92
C ALA A 194 22.30 -9.75 13.68
N LEU A 195 21.54 -9.29 12.69
CA LEU A 195 21.32 -10.00 11.43
C LEU A 195 22.40 -9.62 10.41
N SER A 196 22.83 -10.60 9.62
CA SER A 196 23.55 -10.36 8.37
C SER A 196 22.67 -9.67 7.32
N PRO A 197 23.26 -9.10 6.26
CA PRO A 197 22.49 -8.52 5.17
C PRO A 197 21.53 -9.52 4.51
N ALA A 198 21.95 -10.77 4.32
CA ALA A 198 21.13 -11.81 3.72
C ALA A 198 20.01 -12.28 4.66
N GLU A 199 20.29 -12.41 5.96
CA GLU A 199 19.25 -12.67 6.98
C GLU A 199 18.20 -11.55 7.02
N THR A 200 18.61 -10.28 6.89
CA THR A 200 17.68 -9.15 6.82
C THR A 200 16.78 -9.22 5.59
N CYS A 201 17.31 -9.62 4.43
CA CYS A 201 16.50 -9.83 3.23
C CYS A 201 15.54 -11.01 3.38
N ALA A 202 15.98 -12.13 3.96
CA ALA A 202 15.12 -13.27 4.24
C ALA A 202 14.01 -12.92 5.25
N CYS A 203 14.30 -12.07 6.23
CA CYS A 203 13.30 -11.50 7.14
C CYS A 203 12.19 -10.78 6.37
N LEU A 204 12.59 -9.91 5.44
CA LEU A 204 11.68 -9.05 4.69
C LEU A 204 10.84 -9.83 3.67
N TYR A 205 11.48 -10.72 2.89
CA TYR A 205 10.86 -11.32 1.72
C TYR A 205 10.13 -12.64 2.01
N ASP A 206 10.56 -13.44 2.99
CA ASP A 206 9.93 -14.73 3.28
C ASP A 206 9.38 -14.81 4.71
N PHE A 207 10.21 -14.54 5.73
CA PHE A 207 9.82 -14.73 7.13
C PHE A 207 8.62 -13.87 7.53
N ALA A 208 8.60 -12.59 7.13
CA ALA A 208 7.47 -11.71 7.43
C ALA A 208 6.15 -12.27 6.88
N GLY A 209 6.16 -12.78 5.64
CA GLY A 209 4.98 -13.40 5.02
C GLY A 209 4.55 -14.71 5.66
N MET A 210 5.50 -15.47 6.21
CA MET A 210 5.17 -16.65 7.00
C MET A 210 4.43 -16.28 8.30
N LEU A 211 4.73 -15.10 8.87
CA LEU A 211 4.07 -14.64 10.09
C LEU A 211 2.71 -13.98 9.82
N GLU A 212 2.46 -13.49 8.61
CA GLU A 212 1.14 -12.98 8.20
C GLU A 212 0.10 -14.12 8.30
N SER A 213 -1.01 -13.88 9.01
CA SER A 213 -2.08 -14.87 9.08
C SER A 213 -2.72 -15.09 7.71
N ALA A 214 -2.81 -16.34 7.27
CA ALA A 214 -3.53 -16.78 6.06
C ALA A 214 -5.07 -16.66 6.20
N ASP A 215 -5.56 -15.63 6.90
CA ASP A 215 -6.97 -15.36 6.96
C ASP A 215 -7.43 -14.85 5.60
N THR A 216 -8.38 -15.55 5.00
CA THR A 216 -9.13 -15.04 3.85
C THR A 216 -9.67 -13.66 4.20
N PRO A 217 -9.40 -12.61 3.40
CA PRO A 217 -9.86 -11.27 3.70
C PRO A 217 -11.38 -11.29 3.93
N HIS A 218 -11.83 -10.64 5.00
CA HIS A 218 -13.25 -10.39 5.22
C HIS A 218 -13.80 -9.71 3.96
N ARG A 219 -14.72 -10.40 3.27
CA ARG A 219 -15.28 -9.96 1.99
C ARG A 219 -16.28 -8.81 2.12
N ASP A 220 -16.61 -8.42 3.34
CA ASP A 220 -17.51 -7.30 3.58
C ASP A 220 -16.79 -5.98 3.34
N LEU A 221 -16.95 -5.48 2.12
CA LEU A 221 -16.48 -4.18 1.71
C LEU A 221 -17.39 -3.09 2.31
N PRO A 222 -16.85 -1.95 2.76
CA PRO A 222 -17.66 -0.84 3.22
C PRO A 222 -18.46 -0.28 2.04
N GLU A 223 -19.44 0.55 2.35
CA GLU A 223 -20.25 1.18 1.32
C GLU A 223 -19.39 2.11 0.44
N PRO A 224 -19.53 2.09 -0.90
CA PRO A 224 -18.67 2.86 -1.79
C PRO A 224 -18.95 4.37 -1.65
N THR A 225 -17.90 5.19 -1.52
CA THR A 225 -18.05 6.65 -1.42
C THR A 225 -17.53 7.41 -2.64
N ASN A 226 -16.71 6.74 -3.47
CA ASN A 226 -16.22 7.31 -4.71
C ASN A 226 -16.36 6.33 -5.88
N ILE A 227 -16.18 6.91 -7.06
CA ILE A 227 -16.25 6.22 -8.35
C ILE A 227 -15.00 6.60 -9.12
N TRP A 228 -14.22 5.61 -9.52
CA TRP A 228 -12.95 5.80 -10.22
C TRP A 228 -12.99 5.12 -11.58
N LEU A 229 -12.54 5.83 -12.61
CA LEU A 229 -12.20 5.23 -13.89
C LEU A 229 -10.76 4.73 -13.86
N THR A 230 -10.55 3.59 -14.50
CA THR A 230 -9.20 3.07 -14.75
C THR A 230 -9.14 2.29 -16.07
N GLY A 231 -7.93 2.13 -16.60
CA GLY A 231 -7.66 1.56 -17.91
C GLY A 231 -7.21 0.11 -17.83
N GLY A 232 -7.67 -0.72 -18.78
CA GLY A 232 -7.11 -2.05 -19.08
C GLY A 232 -6.45 -2.11 -20.45
N SER A 233 -5.40 -2.92 -20.57
CA SER A 233 -4.77 -3.31 -21.82
C SER A 233 -5.63 -4.31 -22.61
N LYS A 234 -5.15 -4.71 -23.79
CA LYS A 234 -5.78 -5.77 -24.58
C LYS A 234 -5.54 -7.12 -23.90
N GLU A 235 -4.33 -7.31 -23.39
CA GLU A 235 -3.87 -8.48 -22.69
C GLU A 235 -4.74 -8.69 -21.44
N ASP A 236 -4.93 -7.66 -20.61
CA ASP A 236 -5.78 -7.77 -19.42
C ASP A 236 -7.23 -8.12 -19.77
N TYR A 237 -7.74 -7.61 -20.90
CA TYR A 237 -9.06 -7.99 -21.37
C TYR A 237 -9.14 -9.46 -21.71
N ASP A 238 -8.12 -9.99 -22.38
CA ASP A 238 -8.08 -11.37 -22.82
C ASP A 238 -7.81 -12.38 -21.70
N THR A 239 -7.07 -11.98 -20.66
CA THR A 239 -6.67 -12.86 -19.55
C THR A 239 -7.61 -12.78 -18.34
N PHE A 240 -8.12 -11.59 -18.02
CA PHE A 240 -8.80 -11.33 -16.75
C PHE A 240 -10.19 -10.68 -16.90
N LEU A 241 -10.30 -9.59 -17.67
CA LEU A 241 -11.48 -8.72 -17.59
C LEU A 241 -12.72 -9.26 -18.33
N LYS A 242 -12.56 -9.99 -19.45
CA LYS A 242 -13.72 -10.46 -20.26
C LYS A 242 -14.48 -11.61 -19.62
N THR A 243 -13.85 -12.36 -18.71
CA THR A 243 -14.45 -13.52 -18.04
C THR A 243 -13.85 -13.64 -16.63
N PRO A 244 -14.18 -12.69 -15.73
CA PRO A 244 -13.63 -12.70 -14.38
C PRO A 244 -14.10 -13.95 -13.66
N ARG A 245 -13.17 -14.66 -13.02
CA ARG A 245 -13.54 -15.79 -12.15
C ARG A 245 -14.29 -15.26 -10.94
N LYS A 246 -15.18 -16.09 -10.38
CA LYS A 246 -15.79 -15.78 -9.08
C LYS A 246 -14.67 -15.59 -8.05
N ASP A 247 -14.75 -14.52 -7.26
CA ASP A 247 -13.76 -14.14 -6.25
C ASP A 247 -12.36 -13.78 -6.82
N ALA A 248 -12.28 -13.49 -8.13
CA ALA A 248 -11.03 -13.08 -8.75
C ALA A 248 -10.59 -11.70 -8.21
N THR A 249 -9.32 -11.63 -7.83
CA THR A 249 -8.63 -10.42 -7.41
C THR A 249 -7.55 -10.09 -8.42
N SER A 250 -7.33 -8.81 -8.72
CA SER A 250 -6.14 -8.36 -9.45
C SER A 250 -5.66 -7.03 -8.92
N VAL A 251 -4.34 -6.82 -8.93
CA VAL A 251 -3.75 -5.50 -8.68
C VAL A 251 -4.02 -4.62 -9.89
N TRP A 252 -4.40 -3.37 -9.65
CA TRP A 252 -4.73 -2.45 -10.71
C TRP A 252 -4.27 -1.04 -10.40
N THR A 253 -3.99 -0.27 -11.46
CA THR A 253 -3.66 1.15 -11.27
C THR A 253 -4.89 1.93 -10.81
N CYS A 254 -4.72 2.79 -9.80
CA CYS A 254 -5.79 3.59 -9.23
C CYS A 254 -5.34 5.01 -8.86
N ASN A 255 -6.28 5.77 -8.30
CA ASN A 255 -5.96 7.00 -7.59
C ASN A 255 -5.46 6.65 -6.18
N GLU A 256 -4.51 7.40 -5.64
CA GLU A 256 -4.05 7.22 -4.24
C GLU A 256 -5.15 7.50 -3.20
N ASN A 257 -6.21 8.21 -3.59
CA ASN A 257 -7.39 8.46 -2.74
C ASN A 257 -8.50 7.43 -2.94
N THR A 258 -8.27 6.37 -3.72
CA THR A 258 -9.21 5.24 -3.77
C THR A 258 -9.33 4.63 -2.38
N ARG A 259 -10.57 4.41 -1.93
CA ARG A 259 -10.85 3.78 -0.63
C ARG A 259 -11.34 2.36 -0.85
N ARG A 260 -11.03 1.47 0.09
CA ARG A 260 -11.64 0.14 0.18
C ARG A 260 -13.16 0.30 0.07
N GLY A 261 -13.77 -0.53 -0.78
CA GLY A 261 -15.18 -0.48 -1.12
C GLY A 261 -15.57 0.46 -2.26
N ASP A 262 -14.71 1.36 -2.74
CA ASP A 262 -15.08 2.26 -3.85
C ASP A 262 -15.44 1.52 -5.16
N ILE A 263 -16.21 2.19 -6.02
CA ILE A 263 -16.60 1.67 -7.33
C ILE A 263 -15.49 1.95 -8.34
N ILE A 264 -15.10 0.93 -9.10
CA ILE A 264 -14.10 1.02 -10.15
C ILE A 264 -14.74 0.72 -11.51
N VAL A 265 -14.84 1.72 -12.38
CA VAL A 265 -15.33 1.58 -13.75
C VAL A 265 -14.14 1.30 -14.67
N MET A 266 -14.17 0.14 -15.33
CA MET A 266 -13.05 -0.35 -16.14
C MET A 266 -13.23 0.00 -17.62
N TYR A 267 -12.33 0.82 -18.16
CA TYR A 267 -12.23 1.14 -19.57
C TYR A 267 -11.11 0.33 -20.24
N VAL A 268 -11.45 -0.51 -21.21
CA VAL A 268 -10.45 -1.26 -21.98
C VAL A 268 -9.98 -0.39 -23.14
N ARG A 269 -8.66 -0.26 -23.27
CA ARG A 269 -7.99 0.53 -24.32
C ARG A 269 -8.13 -0.15 -25.69
N SER A 270 -7.47 0.43 -26.69
CA SER A 270 -7.42 -0.13 -28.04
C SER A 270 -7.00 -1.61 -28.00
N PRO A 271 -7.63 -2.50 -28.80
CA PRO A 271 -8.59 -2.21 -29.86
C PRO A 271 -10.06 -2.11 -29.42
N HIS A 272 -10.39 -2.44 -28.17
CA HIS A 272 -11.78 -2.50 -27.72
C HIS A 272 -12.40 -1.12 -27.47
N SER A 273 -11.63 -0.20 -26.88
CA SER A 273 -12.02 1.20 -26.64
C SER A 273 -13.42 1.35 -26.03
N CYS A 274 -13.69 0.64 -24.93
CA CYS A 274 -15.01 0.58 -24.31
C CYS A 274 -14.94 0.40 -22.79
N ILE A 275 -15.94 0.93 -22.10
CA ILE A 275 -16.28 0.50 -20.74
C ILE A 275 -16.93 -0.88 -20.85
N GLN A 276 -16.46 -1.85 -20.07
CA GLN A 276 -16.91 -3.24 -20.18
C GLN A 276 -17.21 -3.92 -18.85
N SER A 277 -16.78 -3.35 -17.73
CA SER A 277 -17.05 -3.93 -16.41
C SER A 277 -16.98 -2.89 -15.31
N VAL A 278 -17.66 -3.19 -14.20
CA VAL A 278 -17.62 -2.43 -12.95
C VAL A 278 -17.15 -3.35 -11.84
N TRP A 279 -16.21 -2.87 -11.03
CA TRP A 279 -15.54 -3.61 -9.97
C TRP A 279 -15.63 -2.84 -8.64
N ARG A 280 -15.19 -3.49 -7.56
CA ARG A 280 -14.99 -2.85 -6.25
C ARG A 280 -13.50 -2.83 -5.89
N ALA A 281 -13.06 -1.79 -5.20
CA ALA A 281 -11.75 -1.76 -4.57
C ALA A 281 -11.75 -2.64 -3.30
N ALA A 282 -10.92 -3.67 -3.24
CA ALA A 282 -10.73 -4.50 -2.05
C ALA A 282 -9.76 -3.87 -1.04
N THR A 283 -8.88 -2.99 -1.50
CA THR A 283 -7.93 -2.26 -0.66
C THR A 283 -8.02 -0.77 -0.95
N ASP A 284 -7.53 0.06 -0.04
CA ASP A 284 -7.24 1.45 -0.36
C ASP A 284 -6.24 1.54 -1.52
N GLY A 285 -6.19 2.70 -2.16
CA GLY A 285 -5.18 3.05 -3.16
C GLY A 285 -3.85 3.28 -2.46
N VAL A 286 -2.91 2.36 -2.63
CA VAL A 286 -1.58 2.41 -2.03
C VAL A 286 -0.66 3.21 -2.94
N PHE A 287 -0.09 4.29 -2.40
CA PHE A 287 0.91 5.06 -3.13
C PHE A 287 2.22 4.28 -3.22
N THR A 288 2.74 4.14 -4.45
CA THR A 288 3.98 3.44 -4.73
C THR A 288 5.05 4.42 -5.20
N PRO A 289 6.05 4.77 -4.36
CA PRO A 289 7.09 5.73 -4.75
C PRO A 289 7.98 5.23 -5.89
N PHE A 290 8.05 3.91 -6.07
CA PHE A 290 8.96 3.21 -6.98
C PHE A 290 8.28 2.62 -8.21
N ASN A 291 7.11 3.14 -8.58
CA ASN A 291 6.40 2.75 -9.80
C ASN A 291 6.17 3.98 -10.68
N TYR A 292 6.11 3.79 -11.99
CA TYR A 292 5.78 4.87 -12.93
C TYR A 292 4.33 5.35 -12.76
N TYR A 293 3.43 4.42 -12.40
CA TYR A 293 2.06 4.68 -11.98
C TYR A 293 1.96 4.49 -10.47
N ASN A 294 1.94 5.61 -9.74
CA ASN A 294 2.22 5.61 -8.30
C ASN A 294 1.05 5.19 -7.42
N GLY A 295 -0.01 4.56 -7.95
CA GLY A 295 -1.20 4.22 -7.17
C GLY A 295 -1.71 2.85 -7.56
N ARG A 296 -1.80 1.93 -6.59
CA ARG A 296 -2.28 0.56 -6.81
C ARG A 296 -3.39 0.20 -5.83
N THR A 297 -4.40 -0.51 -6.29
CA THR A 297 -5.46 -1.11 -5.47
C THR A 297 -5.68 -2.54 -5.95
N THR A 298 -6.20 -3.40 -5.09
CA THR A 298 -6.73 -4.69 -5.52
C THR A 298 -8.19 -4.53 -5.94
N VAL A 299 -8.57 -4.96 -7.14
CA VAL A 299 -9.96 -4.96 -7.61
C VAL A 299 -10.60 -6.33 -7.45
N VAL A 300 -11.88 -6.37 -7.07
CA VAL A 300 -12.69 -7.59 -6.84
C VAL A 300 -14.13 -7.42 -7.34
N ASP A 301 -14.89 -8.52 -7.35
CA ASP A 301 -16.32 -8.57 -7.68
C ASP A 301 -16.67 -7.93 -9.03
N GLY A 302 -15.85 -8.24 -10.04
CA GLY A 302 -16.01 -7.72 -11.40
C GLY A 302 -17.32 -8.15 -12.05
N THR A 303 -18.19 -7.18 -12.32
CA THR A 303 -19.43 -7.36 -13.06
C THR A 303 -19.23 -6.91 -14.50
N VAL A 304 -19.28 -7.85 -15.44
CA VAL A 304 -19.25 -7.55 -16.88
C VAL A 304 -20.56 -6.90 -17.28
N VAL A 305 -20.48 -5.78 -18.02
CA VAL A 305 -21.62 -5.01 -18.51
C VAL A 305 -21.62 -4.98 -20.04
N PRO A 306 -22.77 -4.72 -20.70
CA PRO A 306 -22.79 -4.42 -22.13
C PRO A 306 -21.80 -3.31 -22.47
N LYS A 307 -21.01 -3.52 -23.53
CA LYS A 307 -19.98 -2.57 -23.93
C LYS A 307 -20.59 -1.18 -24.19
N ILE A 308 -19.97 -0.18 -23.60
CA ILE A 308 -20.20 1.24 -23.92
C ILE A 308 -18.93 1.75 -24.59
N THR A 309 -18.99 1.91 -25.90
CA THR A 309 -17.85 2.29 -26.72
C THR A 309 -17.51 3.78 -26.56
N LEU A 310 -16.25 4.14 -26.82
CA LEU A 310 -15.83 5.53 -26.90
C LEU A 310 -16.67 6.33 -27.93
N GLN A 311 -17.10 5.68 -29.01
CA GLN A 311 -17.96 6.33 -30.02
C GLN A 311 -19.33 6.70 -29.43
N GLU A 312 -19.96 5.80 -28.68
CA GLU A 312 -21.22 6.07 -27.99
C GLU A 312 -21.07 7.22 -26.99
N LEU A 313 -20.00 7.20 -26.18
CA LEU A 313 -19.74 8.27 -25.20
C LEU A 313 -19.52 9.64 -25.86
N ARG A 314 -18.89 9.69 -27.04
CA ARG A 314 -18.71 10.93 -27.81
C ARG A 314 -20.00 11.48 -28.41
N GLN A 315 -21.00 10.62 -28.62
CA GLN A 315 -22.30 10.99 -29.17
C GLN A 315 -23.33 11.30 -28.08
N HIS A 316 -23.10 10.83 -26.86
CA HIS A 316 -23.98 11.06 -25.72
C HIS A 316 -23.90 12.51 -25.24
N GLU A 317 -25.07 13.12 -24.97
CA GLU A 317 -25.20 14.53 -24.61
C GLU A 317 -24.35 14.90 -23.37
N PHE A 318 -24.42 14.08 -22.32
CA PHE A 318 -23.62 14.28 -21.11
C PHE A 318 -22.12 13.95 -21.30
N PHE A 319 -21.77 12.76 -21.80
CA PHE A 319 -20.39 12.27 -21.80
C PHE A 319 -19.47 12.97 -22.79
N ARG A 320 -19.98 13.47 -23.92
CA ARG A 320 -19.15 14.15 -24.93
C ARG A 320 -18.38 15.35 -24.37
N ASP A 321 -18.91 15.95 -23.30
CA ASP A 321 -18.37 17.14 -22.67
C ASP A 321 -17.42 16.82 -21.50
N LEU A 322 -17.34 15.56 -21.07
CA LEU A 322 -16.38 15.14 -20.04
C LEU A 322 -14.93 15.22 -20.57
N PRO A 323 -14.00 15.82 -19.81
CA PRO A 323 -12.60 15.96 -20.23
C PRO A 323 -11.94 14.63 -20.62
N ILE A 324 -12.25 13.54 -19.92
CA ILE A 324 -11.64 12.22 -20.20
C ILE A 324 -12.11 11.65 -21.55
N VAL A 325 -13.37 11.89 -21.95
CA VAL A 325 -13.93 11.46 -23.23
C VAL A 325 -13.33 12.28 -24.38
N ARG A 326 -13.20 13.60 -24.20
CA ARG A 326 -12.53 14.50 -25.17
C ARG A 326 -11.06 14.14 -25.40
N LYS A 327 -10.39 13.62 -24.37
CA LYS A 327 -9.01 13.10 -24.43
C LYS A 327 -8.93 11.64 -24.88
N ASN A 328 -10.02 11.03 -25.33
CA ASN A 328 -10.05 9.63 -25.78
C ASN A 328 -9.54 8.66 -24.71
N PHE A 329 -9.84 8.95 -23.44
CA PHE A 329 -9.39 8.19 -22.28
C PHE A 329 -7.85 8.15 -22.11
N GLN A 330 -7.11 9.07 -22.73
CA GLN A 330 -5.70 9.27 -22.39
C GLN A 330 -5.56 9.74 -20.94
N GLY A 331 -4.79 9.00 -20.15
CA GLY A 331 -4.64 9.24 -18.71
C GLY A 331 -5.86 8.82 -17.88
N VAL A 332 -6.60 7.79 -18.31
CA VAL A 332 -7.79 7.27 -17.60
C VAL A 332 -7.52 6.77 -16.18
N ASN A 333 -6.32 6.27 -15.91
CA ASN A 333 -5.99 5.63 -14.63
C ASN A 333 -6.18 6.60 -13.45
N GLY A 334 -7.16 6.31 -12.58
CA GLY A 334 -7.43 7.06 -11.36
C GLY A 334 -8.26 8.34 -11.57
N VAL A 335 -8.99 8.47 -12.68
CA VAL A 335 -9.89 9.61 -12.92
C VAL A 335 -11.16 9.47 -12.09
N LYS A 336 -11.47 10.46 -11.24
CA LYS A 336 -12.72 10.47 -10.46
C LYS A 336 -13.92 10.71 -11.36
N LEU A 337 -14.96 9.90 -11.22
CA LEU A 337 -16.29 10.15 -11.78
C LEU A 337 -17.21 10.78 -10.74
N SER A 338 -18.09 11.66 -11.19
CA SER A 338 -19.17 12.18 -10.36
C SER A 338 -20.31 11.16 -10.21
N ALA A 339 -21.13 11.33 -9.18
CA ALA A 339 -22.35 10.54 -9.01
C ALA A 339 -23.27 10.67 -10.24
N GLU A 340 -23.44 11.89 -10.78
CA GLU A 340 -24.22 12.14 -11.99
C GLU A 340 -23.68 11.36 -13.19
N ALA A 341 -22.35 11.35 -13.40
CA ALA A 341 -21.74 10.61 -14.49
C ALA A 341 -21.98 9.11 -14.36
N TYR A 342 -21.95 8.55 -13.16
CA TYR A 342 -22.25 7.14 -12.95
C TYR A 342 -23.72 6.81 -13.16
N SER A 343 -24.63 7.68 -12.71
CA SER A 343 -26.07 7.55 -12.99
C SER A 343 -26.35 7.58 -14.50
N GLU A 344 -25.67 8.45 -15.26
CA GLU A 344 -25.77 8.47 -16.72
C GLU A 344 -25.20 7.19 -17.36
N LEU A 345 -24.10 6.62 -16.84
CA LEU A 345 -23.61 5.31 -17.28
C LEU A 345 -24.67 4.21 -17.04
N GLN A 346 -25.29 4.19 -15.86
CA GLN A 346 -26.36 3.23 -15.53
C GLN A 346 -27.56 3.39 -16.46
N LYS A 347 -27.95 4.61 -16.83
CA LYS A 347 -29.02 4.85 -17.82
C LYS A 347 -28.68 4.24 -19.18
N ILE A 348 -27.46 4.41 -19.68
CA ILE A 348 -27.01 3.78 -20.93
C ILE A 348 -27.11 2.25 -20.84
N LEU A 349 -26.70 1.67 -19.72
CA LEU A 349 -26.77 0.22 -19.49
C LEU A 349 -28.21 -0.29 -19.44
N SER A 350 -29.09 0.42 -18.72
CA SER A 350 -30.52 0.11 -18.63
C SER A 350 -31.19 0.15 -20.01
N LEU A 351 -30.87 1.15 -20.84
CA LEU A 351 -31.34 1.24 -22.23
C LEU A 351 -30.85 0.08 -23.11
N LYS A 352 -29.71 -0.53 -22.78
CA LYS A 352 -29.19 -1.75 -23.41
C LYS A 352 -29.79 -3.04 -22.83
N GLY A 353 -30.78 -2.94 -21.94
CA GLY A 353 -31.46 -4.08 -21.31
C GLY A 353 -30.67 -4.74 -20.17
N PHE A 354 -29.67 -4.05 -19.62
CA PHE A 354 -28.91 -4.55 -18.47
C PHE A 354 -29.62 -4.25 -17.15
N ASP A 355 -29.66 -5.23 -16.25
CA ASP A 355 -30.14 -5.03 -14.88
C ASP A 355 -29.08 -4.25 -14.08
N ILE A 356 -29.33 -2.96 -13.84
CA ILE A 356 -28.42 -2.09 -13.10
C ILE A 356 -28.47 -2.31 -11.57
N SER A 357 -29.45 -3.07 -11.06
CA SER A 357 -29.59 -3.30 -9.61
C SER A 357 -28.46 -4.15 -9.03
N ILE A 358 -27.79 -4.94 -9.86
CA ILE A 358 -26.64 -5.77 -9.47
C ILE A 358 -25.34 -4.95 -9.37
N LEU A 359 -25.32 -3.72 -9.88
CA LEU A 359 -24.15 -2.85 -9.80
C LEU A 359 -24.06 -2.23 -8.41
N PRO A 360 -22.83 -1.99 -7.91
CA PRO A 360 -22.67 -1.25 -6.67
C PRO A 360 -23.22 0.17 -6.80
N GLN A 361 -23.88 0.64 -5.76
CA GLN A 361 -24.52 1.95 -5.69
C GLN A 361 -23.73 2.87 -4.78
N LEU A 362 -23.47 4.10 -5.23
CA LEU A 362 -22.77 5.10 -4.46
C LEU A 362 -23.53 5.37 -3.16
N TYR A 363 -22.83 5.28 -2.04
CA TYR A 363 -23.36 5.62 -0.74
C TYR A 363 -23.23 7.11 -0.49
N GLN A 364 -24.35 7.76 -0.23
CA GLN A 364 -24.40 9.13 0.25
C GLN A 364 -24.83 9.07 1.72
N PRO A 365 -23.88 9.23 2.67
CA PRO A 365 -24.24 9.27 4.07
C PRO A 365 -25.10 10.50 4.36
N GLU A 366 -26.35 10.30 4.75
CA GLU A 366 -27.13 11.33 5.42
C GLU A 366 -26.81 11.28 6.92
N LEU A 367 -25.92 12.16 7.38
CA LEU A 367 -25.87 12.50 8.80
C LEU A 367 -27.20 13.18 9.16
N ALA A 368 -27.70 12.93 10.37
CA ALA A 368 -28.85 13.65 10.87
C ALA A 368 -28.60 15.16 10.77
N ALA A 369 -29.60 15.91 10.28
CA ALA A 369 -29.44 17.31 9.86
C ALA A 369 -28.90 18.27 10.96
N ASP A 370 -28.90 17.82 12.22
CA ASP A 370 -28.45 18.52 13.41
C ASP A 370 -26.97 18.27 13.79
N VAL A 371 -26.31 17.26 13.21
CA VAL A 371 -24.90 16.92 13.53
C VAL A 371 -23.94 17.66 12.60
N ILE A 372 -23.41 18.80 13.06
CA ILE A 372 -22.40 19.58 12.34
C ILE A 372 -21.02 19.31 12.95
N VAL A 373 -20.11 18.73 12.18
CA VAL A 373 -18.73 18.42 12.58
C VAL A 373 -17.76 19.38 11.88
N LYS A 374 -17.01 20.18 12.65
CA LYS A 374 -16.12 21.23 12.11
C LYS A 374 -14.64 21.05 12.46
N ASN A 375 -14.33 20.19 13.42
CA ASN A 375 -12.97 19.95 13.90
C ASN A 375 -12.87 18.56 14.56
N GLU A 376 -11.67 18.19 14.99
CA GLU A 376 -11.39 16.89 15.63
C GLU A 376 -12.18 16.69 16.92
N ASN A 377 -12.27 17.71 17.78
CA ASN A 377 -13.06 17.64 19.01
C ASN A 377 -14.57 17.41 18.73
N ASP A 378 -15.10 17.90 17.61
CA ASP A 378 -16.48 17.59 17.20
C ASP A 378 -16.66 16.11 16.83
N VAL A 379 -15.64 15.46 16.24
CA VAL A 379 -15.68 14.01 15.97
C VAL A 379 -15.78 13.25 17.30
N GLU A 380 -14.98 13.65 18.28
CA GLU A 380 -15.02 13.06 19.62
C GLU A 380 -16.38 13.25 20.31
N GLU A 381 -16.83 14.50 20.46
CA GLU A 381 -17.98 14.86 21.28
C GLU A 381 -19.33 14.55 20.61
N LYS A 382 -19.41 14.61 19.27
CA LYS A 382 -20.69 14.46 18.55
C LYS A 382 -20.86 13.10 17.88
N LEU A 383 -19.78 12.36 17.64
CA LEU A 383 -19.84 11.05 16.97
C LEU A 383 -19.36 9.92 17.89
N LEU A 384 -18.12 10.01 18.38
CA LEU A 384 -17.50 8.91 19.14
C LEU A 384 -18.12 8.73 20.53
N ILE A 385 -18.16 9.76 21.37
CA ILE A 385 -18.69 9.66 22.75
C ILE A 385 -20.16 9.19 22.76
N PRO A 386 -21.06 9.73 21.92
CA PRO A 386 -22.43 9.21 21.82
C PRO A 386 -22.50 7.72 21.43
N LEU A 387 -21.61 7.26 20.55
CA LEU A 387 -21.51 5.84 20.21
C LEU A 387 -21.02 4.99 21.40
N LEU A 388 -20.00 5.46 22.13
CA LEU A 388 -19.49 4.77 23.32
C LEU A 388 -20.57 4.59 24.39
N HIS A 389 -21.40 5.62 24.62
CA HIS A 389 -22.55 5.48 25.53
C HIS A 389 -23.56 4.43 25.07
N LYS A 390 -23.85 4.35 23.75
CA LYS A 390 -24.70 3.28 23.20
C LYS A 390 -24.07 1.89 23.37
N LEU A 391 -22.75 1.80 23.33
CA LEU A 391 -21.98 0.57 23.57
C LEU A 391 -21.86 0.18 25.04
N GLY A 392 -22.42 0.97 25.96
CA GLY A 392 -22.48 0.68 27.39
C GLY A 392 -21.40 1.35 28.23
N TYR A 393 -20.54 2.19 27.65
CA TYR A 393 -19.50 2.90 28.40
C TYR A 393 -20.02 4.14 29.12
N SER A 394 -19.40 4.41 30.27
CA SER A 394 -19.51 5.63 31.05
C SER A 394 -18.19 6.42 30.97
N SER A 395 -18.25 7.72 31.22
CA SER A 395 -17.06 8.60 31.14
C SER A 395 -15.94 8.27 32.13
N GLY A 396 -16.18 7.38 33.10
CA GLY A 396 -15.13 6.85 33.98
C GLY A 396 -14.36 5.67 33.39
N ASP A 397 -14.86 5.06 32.32
CA ASP A 397 -14.29 3.85 31.72
C ASP A 397 -13.12 4.13 30.77
N TRP A 398 -12.95 5.41 30.36
CA TRP A 398 -11.84 5.85 29.54
C TRP A 398 -11.10 7.03 30.16
N THR A 399 -9.80 7.10 29.91
CA THR A 399 -8.95 8.24 30.23
C THR A 399 -8.59 8.96 28.95
N ARG A 400 -8.88 10.26 28.88
CA ARG A 400 -8.40 11.12 27.79
C ARG A 400 -6.95 11.51 28.01
N GLN A 401 -6.20 11.60 26.91
CA GLN A 401 -4.85 12.18 26.90
C GLN A 401 -3.90 11.57 27.94
N LEU A 402 -3.87 10.24 28.03
CA LEU A 402 -3.07 9.54 29.02
C LEU A 402 -1.58 9.68 28.70
N SER A 403 -0.85 10.46 29.52
CA SER A 403 0.59 10.65 29.32
C SER A 403 1.38 9.40 29.64
N GLN A 404 2.04 8.86 28.61
CA GLN A 404 2.92 7.71 28.68
C GLN A 404 4.37 8.09 28.41
N LYS A 405 5.32 7.43 29.09
CA LYS A 405 6.75 7.67 28.88
C LYS A 405 7.24 6.87 27.67
N ALA A 406 7.48 7.54 26.56
CA ALA A 406 8.14 6.98 25.39
C ALA A 406 9.64 7.33 25.45
N GLY A 407 10.48 6.35 25.81
CA GLY A 407 11.93 6.53 25.87
C GLY A 407 12.41 7.60 26.86
N ARG A 408 13.56 8.24 26.55
CA ARG A 408 14.24 9.18 27.48
C ARG A 408 13.62 10.59 27.52
N LYS A 409 12.77 10.99 26.56
CA LYS A 409 12.24 12.37 26.48
C LYS A 409 10.80 12.54 25.96
N GLU A 410 10.14 11.52 25.40
CA GLU A 410 8.86 11.72 24.73
C GLU A 410 7.65 11.33 25.59
N LYS A 411 6.56 12.09 25.42
CA LYS A 411 5.24 11.78 25.97
C LYS A 411 4.35 11.33 24.83
N ALA A 412 3.89 10.09 24.89
CA ALA A 412 2.80 9.61 24.03
C ALA A 412 1.46 9.89 24.74
N ILE A 413 0.48 10.41 24.00
CA ILE A 413 -0.80 10.87 24.55
C ILE A 413 -1.90 10.37 23.61
N PRO A 414 -2.48 9.18 23.87
CA PRO A 414 -3.63 8.69 23.11
C PRO A 414 -4.90 9.47 23.46
N ASP A 415 -5.81 9.64 22.50
CA ASP A 415 -7.05 10.39 22.73
C ASP A 415 -7.98 9.69 23.72
N PHE A 416 -8.24 8.39 23.54
CA PHE A 416 -9.09 7.59 24.43
C PHE A 416 -8.40 6.27 24.80
N VAL A 417 -8.15 6.05 26.09
CA VAL A 417 -7.62 4.79 26.63
C VAL A 417 -8.62 4.16 27.59
N PHE A 418 -9.11 2.96 27.28
CA PHE A 418 -10.16 2.29 28.05
C PHE A 418 -9.56 1.36 29.10
N PHE A 419 -10.17 1.34 30.30
CA PHE A 419 -9.79 0.51 31.45
C PHE A 419 -8.26 0.38 31.67
N PRO A 420 -7.51 1.49 31.77
CA PRO A 420 -6.07 1.41 31.91
C PRO A 420 -5.69 0.80 33.27
N THR A 421 -4.81 -0.21 33.29
CA THR A 421 -4.35 -0.91 34.49
C THR A 421 -2.83 -0.99 34.59
N GLY A 422 -2.30 -1.15 35.82
CA GLY A 422 -0.87 -1.36 36.10
C GLY A 422 -0.26 -0.37 37.10
N GLU A 423 0.70 -0.84 37.90
CA GLU A 423 1.21 -0.14 39.09
C GLU A 423 2.07 1.10 38.81
N ARG A 424 2.55 1.29 37.57
CA ARG A 424 3.24 2.52 37.11
C ARG A 424 3.00 2.76 35.63
N HIS A 425 2.51 3.96 35.29
CA HIS A 425 2.29 4.42 33.91
C HIS A 425 1.40 3.48 33.07
N PHE A 426 0.35 2.87 33.64
CA PHE A 426 -0.66 2.05 32.94
C PHE A 426 -0.07 1.16 31.83
N GLN A 427 0.36 -0.05 32.18
CA GLN A 427 1.06 -0.94 31.25
C GLN A 427 0.12 -1.71 30.31
N ASN A 428 -1.16 -1.76 30.64
CA ASN A 428 -2.16 -2.50 29.89
C ASN A 428 -3.44 -1.66 29.74
N ALA A 429 -3.98 -1.62 28.53
CA ALA A 429 -5.35 -1.16 28.27
C ALA A 429 -5.94 -2.11 27.22
N PRO A 430 -7.18 -2.60 27.35
CA PRO A 430 -7.76 -3.50 26.36
C PRO A 430 -8.13 -2.81 25.03
N LEU A 431 -8.38 -1.50 25.05
CA LEU A 431 -8.78 -0.72 23.87
C LEU A 431 -8.20 0.69 23.89
N VAL A 432 -7.76 1.14 22.72
CA VAL A 432 -7.34 2.54 22.44
C VAL A 432 -8.09 3.05 21.22
N ILE A 433 -8.56 4.29 21.26
CA ILE A 433 -9.16 4.95 20.09
C ILE A 433 -8.47 6.29 19.84
N GLU A 434 -8.05 6.52 18.59
CA GLU A 434 -7.52 7.79 18.11
C GLU A 434 -8.56 8.49 17.21
N ALA A 435 -8.83 9.76 17.46
CA ALA A 435 -9.77 10.55 16.66
C ALA A 435 -9.00 11.52 15.77
N LYS A 436 -9.44 11.67 14.53
CA LYS A 436 -8.95 12.70 13.59
C LYS A 436 -10.10 13.49 13.02
N TYR A 437 -9.88 14.73 12.59
CA TYR A 437 -10.93 15.45 11.87
C TYR A 437 -11.25 14.80 10.52
N ASN A 438 -10.22 14.50 9.73
CA ASN A 438 -10.33 13.84 8.43
C ASN A 438 -9.14 12.92 8.17
N MET A 439 -9.39 11.83 7.46
CA MET A 439 -8.36 10.94 6.89
C MET A 439 -8.64 10.80 5.39
N ASP A 440 -8.58 11.93 4.68
CA ASP A 440 -9.03 12.00 3.29
C ASP A 440 -8.02 11.34 2.33
N SER A 441 -6.72 11.51 2.62
CA SER A 441 -5.63 10.91 1.86
C SER A 441 -5.09 9.63 2.51
N ASN A 442 -4.46 8.76 1.69
CA ASN A 442 -3.78 7.57 2.21
C ASN A 442 -2.68 7.93 3.21
N ALA A 443 -1.92 9.01 2.96
CA ALA A 443 -0.86 9.45 3.87
C ALA A 443 -1.39 9.81 5.27
N GLU A 444 -2.52 10.53 5.34
CA GLU A 444 -3.17 10.85 6.62
C GLU A 444 -3.68 9.60 7.34
N ARG A 445 -4.34 8.68 6.63
CA ARG A 445 -4.80 7.41 7.20
C ARG A 445 -3.63 6.56 7.71
N THR A 446 -2.54 6.47 6.94
CA THR A 446 -1.31 5.77 7.33
C THR A 446 -0.70 6.37 8.58
N ASN A 447 -0.65 7.70 8.68
CA ASN A 447 -0.14 8.38 9.88
C ASN A 447 -1.03 8.13 11.10
N ALA A 448 -2.36 8.22 10.95
CA ALA A 448 -3.31 7.93 12.03
C ALA A 448 -3.21 6.47 12.51
N PHE A 449 -3.11 5.52 11.58
CA PHE A 449 -2.88 4.11 11.90
C PHE A 449 -1.56 3.91 12.65
N ASN A 450 -0.45 4.45 12.16
CA ASN A 450 0.86 4.31 12.80
C ASN A 450 0.86 4.92 14.21
N GLN A 451 0.18 6.05 14.40
CA GLN A 451 0.02 6.71 15.69
C GLN A 451 -0.77 5.81 16.66
N ALA A 452 -1.95 5.32 16.25
CA ALA A 452 -2.78 4.45 17.07
C ALA A 452 -2.11 3.10 17.36
N LEU A 453 -1.43 2.50 16.39
CA LEU A 453 -0.67 1.25 16.55
C LEU A 453 0.48 1.44 17.55
N SER A 454 1.17 2.57 17.53
CA SER A 454 2.21 2.89 18.51
C SER A 454 1.63 2.90 19.93
N TYR A 455 0.45 3.51 20.11
CA TYR A 455 -0.25 3.54 21.39
C TYR A 455 -0.71 2.15 21.82
N ALA A 456 -1.30 1.37 20.92
CA ALA A 456 -1.72 0.00 21.18
C ALA A 456 -0.54 -0.88 21.62
N ARG A 457 0.61 -0.80 20.94
CA ARG A 457 1.83 -1.55 21.29
C ARG A 457 2.38 -1.16 22.66
N MET A 458 2.39 0.14 22.96
CA MET A 458 2.87 0.66 24.25
C MET A 458 1.98 0.23 25.42
N LEU A 459 0.67 0.14 25.19
CA LEU A 459 -0.35 -0.24 26.17
C LEU A 459 -0.73 -1.72 26.10
N LYS A 460 -0.03 -2.53 25.29
CA LYS A 460 -0.35 -3.94 25.02
C LYS A 460 -1.84 -4.17 24.73
N SER A 461 -2.45 -3.25 24.00
CA SER A 461 -3.86 -3.34 23.64
C SER A 461 -4.04 -4.34 22.51
N PRO A 462 -4.87 -5.38 22.69
CA PRO A 462 -5.21 -6.30 21.62
C PRO A 462 -6.17 -5.68 20.59
N ILE A 463 -6.76 -4.51 20.89
CA ILE A 463 -7.69 -3.82 19.98
C ILE A 463 -7.35 -2.33 19.97
N PHE A 464 -7.36 -1.73 18.79
CA PHE A 464 -7.42 -0.28 18.68
C PHE A 464 -8.34 0.15 17.55
N ALA A 465 -8.80 1.40 17.60
CA ALA A 465 -9.58 2.00 16.53
C ALA A 465 -9.05 3.37 16.15
N ILE A 466 -9.34 3.76 14.91
CA ILE A 466 -9.20 5.13 14.43
C ILE A 466 -10.55 5.60 13.90
N CYS A 467 -10.88 6.87 14.08
CA CYS A 467 -12.12 7.42 13.54
C CYS A 467 -11.94 8.84 13.01
N ASP A 468 -12.81 9.22 12.07
CA ASP A 468 -12.89 10.59 11.53
C ASP A 468 -14.33 11.07 11.40
N ARG A 469 -14.55 12.22 10.76
CA ARG A 469 -15.90 12.77 10.52
C ARG A 469 -16.83 11.86 9.69
N GLU A 470 -16.31 10.82 9.03
CA GLU A 470 -17.08 9.97 8.11
C GLU A 470 -17.28 8.54 8.61
N ARG A 471 -16.31 7.98 9.34
CA ARG A 471 -16.33 6.55 9.71
C ARG A 471 -15.52 6.22 10.97
N ILE A 472 -15.74 5.00 11.47
CA ILE A 472 -14.91 4.33 12.47
C ILE A 472 -14.28 3.07 11.86
N ILE A 473 -13.01 2.81 12.20
CA ILE A 473 -12.25 1.66 11.74
C ILE A 473 -11.61 0.97 12.96
N VAL A 474 -11.87 -0.32 13.15
CA VAL A 474 -11.38 -1.13 14.27
C VAL A 474 -10.40 -2.19 13.78
N TYR A 475 -9.29 -2.32 14.49
CA TYR A 475 -8.26 -3.31 14.25
C TYR A 475 -8.11 -4.20 15.49
N CYS A 476 -8.08 -5.52 15.26
CA CYS A 476 -7.90 -6.52 16.30
C CYS A 476 -6.59 -7.27 16.08
N GLU A 477 -5.89 -7.56 17.17
CA GLU A 477 -4.65 -8.31 17.17
C GLU A 477 -4.95 -9.78 16.86
N LYS A 478 -4.24 -10.33 15.87
CA LYS A 478 -4.23 -11.75 15.56
C LYS A 478 -2.77 -12.20 15.50
N ASN A 479 -2.41 -13.23 16.26
CA ASN A 479 -1.03 -13.75 16.32
C ASN A 479 0.03 -12.68 16.63
N ASN A 480 -0.28 -11.72 17.50
CA ASN A 480 0.55 -10.54 17.84
C ASN A 480 0.77 -9.54 16.68
N GLN A 481 -0.18 -9.48 15.73
CA GLN A 481 -0.12 -8.59 14.57
C GLN A 481 -1.45 -7.89 14.32
N PHE A 482 -1.37 -6.72 13.69
CA PHE A 482 -2.52 -5.96 13.21
C PHE A 482 -2.41 -5.83 11.70
N ASP A 483 -3.47 -6.21 10.99
CA ASP A 483 -3.56 -6.03 9.55
C ASP A 483 -4.13 -4.64 9.23
N ARG A 484 -3.30 -3.75 8.67
CA ARG A 484 -3.72 -2.40 8.30
C ARG A 484 -4.64 -2.34 7.09
N PHE A 485 -4.61 -3.36 6.22
CA PHE A 485 -5.35 -3.38 4.95
C PHE A 485 -6.70 -4.07 5.10
N ASN A 486 -6.83 -4.97 6.08
CA ASN A 486 -8.08 -5.66 6.41
C ASN A 486 -8.48 -5.40 7.88
N PRO A 487 -9.06 -4.23 8.18
CA PRO A 487 -9.59 -3.97 9.52
C PRO A 487 -10.68 -5.00 9.90
N ALA A 488 -10.81 -5.27 11.20
CA ALA A 488 -11.85 -6.13 11.74
C ALA A 488 -13.25 -5.53 11.54
N PHE A 489 -13.34 -4.19 11.47
CA PHE A 489 -14.57 -3.47 11.21
C PHE A 489 -14.27 -2.10 10.57
N GLU A 490 -15.02 -1.72 9.53
CA GLU A 490 -14.96 -0.39 8.92
C GLU A 490 -16.34 -0.02 8.41
N LYS A 491 -16.97 1.00 9.02
CA LYS A 491 -18.29 1.50 8.62
C LYS A 491 -18.45 3.00 8.82
N HIS A 492 -19.28 3.59 7.97
CA HIS A 492 -19.72 4.98 8.14
C HIS A 492 -20.64 5.15 9.35
N TRP A 493 -20.60 6.32 9.98
CA TRP A 493 -21.42 6.60 11.16
C TRP A 493 -22.92 6.33 10.96
N PRO A 494 -23.56 6.71 9.84
CA PRO A 494 -24.99 6.46 9.67
C PRO A 494 -25.31 4.96 9.49
N SER A 495 -24.37 4.14 8.99
CA SER A 495 -24.55 2.68 8.88
C SER A 495 -24.70 2.01 10.25
N LEU A 496 -24.19 2.61 11.32
CA LEU A 496 -24.32 2.13 12.70
C LEU A 496 -25.75 2.28 13.27
N ASN A 497 -26.66 2.91 12.54
CA ASN A 497 -28.09 2.93 12.91
C ASN A 497 -28.79 1.59 12.61
N SER A 498 -28.19 0.73 11.76
CA SER A 498 -28.64 -0.65 11.56
C SER A 498 -28.33 -1.47 12.80
N ALA A 499 -29.32 -2.23 13.29
CA ALA A 499 -29.15 -3.10 14.45
C ALA A 499 -28.10 -4.20 14.21
N GLU A 500 -27.99 -4.70 12.98
CA GLU A 500 -27.01 -5.71 12.59
C GLU A 500 -25.58 -5.14 12.68
N THR A 501 -25.32 -4.06 11.95
CA THR A 501 -24.03 -3.37 11.94
C THR A 501 -23.60 -2.88 13.32
N PHE A 502 -24.54 -2.38 14.13
CA PHE A 502 -24.27 -1.98 15.50
C PHE A 502 -23.89 -3.18 16.38
N ASN A 503 -24.56 -4.31 16.21
CA ASN A 503 -24.25 -5.53 16.98
C ASN A 503 -22.88 -6.11 16.59
N GLU A 504 -22.49 -6.06 15.32
CA GLU A 504 -21.13 -6.43 14.89
C GLU A 504 -20.07 -5.60 15.62
N LEU A 505 -20.24 -4.27 15.64
CA LEU A 505 -19.31 -3.40 16.38
C LEU A 505 -19.34 -3.68 17.89
N ARG A 506 -20.52 -3.91 18.47
CA ARG A 506 -20.68 -4.22 19.90
C ARG A 506 -19.98 -5.52 20.29
N GLN A 507 -19.93 -6.52 19.41
CA GLN A 507 -19.19 -7.75 19.65
C GLN A 507 -17.67 -7.54 19.68
N LEU A 508 -17.17 -6.49 19.03
CA LEU A 508 -15.73 -6.18 19.00
C LEU A 508 -15.31 -5.26 20.15
N ILE A 509 -16.04 -4.17 20.39
CA ILE A 509 -15.63 -3.10 21.31
C ILE A 509 -16.71 -2.71 22.32
N GLY A 510 -17.78 -3.49 22.48
CA GLY A 510 -18.81 -3.22 23.49
C GLY A 510 -18.25 -3.28 24.92
N HIS A 511 -18.82 -2.51 25.83
CA HIS A 511 -18.36 -2.45 27.23
C HIS A 511 -18.22 -3.86 27.85
N ASP A 512 -19.24 -4.71 27.69
CA ASP A 512 -19.27 -6.07 28.25
C ASP A 512 -18.24 -7.02 27.62
N GLN A 513 -17.73 -6.69 26.43
CA GLN A 513 -16.68 -7.48 25.75
C GLN A 513 -15.28 -7.05 26.20
N ILE A 514 -15.09 -5.75 26.46
CA ILE A 514 -13.79 -5.17 26.79
C ILE A 514 -13.49 -5.24 28.30
N ASN A 515 -14.52 -5.13 29.16
CA ASN A 515 -14.40 -5.21 30.62
C ASN A 515 -14.58 -6.64 31.18
N GLY A 516 -14.68 -7.63 30.29
CA GLY A 516 -15.00 -9.03 30.60
C GLY A 516 -13.81 -9.87 31.07
#